data_AF-A0A2X1RNM9-F1
#
_entry.id   AF-A0A2X1RNM9-F1
#
_cell.length_a   1.000
_cell.length_b   1.000
_cell.length_c   1.000
_cell.angle_alpha   90.00
_cell.angle_beta   90.00
_cell.angle_gamma   90.00
#
_symmetry.space_group_name_H-M   'P 1'
#
loop_
_entity.id
_entity.type
_entity.pdbx_description
1 polymer ?
#
loop_
_entity_poly.entity_id
_entity_poly.type
_entity_poly.pdbx_seq_one_letter_code
_entity_poly.pdbx_strand_id
1 'polypeptide(L)'
;MTVQCLKQLKDGSLDFTFAESARFQLFYPEAAVFALPYVISNYNVAQKALFDTEFGKDLIKKMDKDLGVTLLSQAYNGTRQTTSNRAINSIADMKRLKNFVCQMQQQT
;
A
#
# COMPACT_ATOMS: atom_id res chain seq x y z
N MET A 1 -8.60 0.78 -1.94
CA MET A 1 -9.86 0.72 -1.16
C MET A 1 -9.84 1.76 -0.04
N THR A 2 -10.99 1.97 0.63
CA THR A 2 -11.20 3.04 1.61
C THR A 2 -10.71 2.66 3.00
N VAL A 3 -10.27 3.64 3.81
CA VAL A 3 -9.95 3.47 5.24
C VAL A 3 -11.13 2.87 6.01
N GLN A 4 -12.34 3.12 5.52
CA GLN A 4 -13.58 2.64 6.11
C GLN A 4 -13.63 1.11 6.23
N CYS A 5 -13.19 0.36 5.21
CA CYS A 5 -13.22 -1.10 5.28
C CYS A 5 -12.27 -1.64 6.37
N LEU A 6 -11.13 -0.99 6.61
CA LEU A 6 -10.22 -1.39 7.70
C LEU A 6 -10.83 -1.12 9.09
N LYS A 7 -11.61 -0.03 9.23
CA LYS A 7 -12.35 0.25 10.47
C LYS A 7 -13.44 -0.79 10.71
N GLN A 8 -14.15 -1.20 9.66
CA GLN A 8 -15.20 -2.21 9.71
C GLN A 8 -14.67 -3.63 10.03
N LEU A 9 -13.44 -3.95 9.59
CA LEU A 9 -12.78 -5.19 10.03
C LEU A 9 -12.52 -5.17 11.54
N LYS A 10 -12.05 -4.02 12.06
CA LYS A 10 -11.74 -3.88 13.48
C LYS A 10 -12.97 -3.90 14.38
N ASP A 11 -14.08 -3.32 13.95
CA ASP A 11 -15.33 -3.29 14.73
C ASP A 11 -16.20 -4.56 14.56
N GLY A 12 -15.80 -5.47 13.66
CA GLY A 12 -16.47 -6.73 13.40
C GLY A 12 -17.69 -6.63 12.47
N SER A 13 -17.93 -5.48 11.84
CA SER A 13 -19.02 -5.30 10.87
C SER A 13 -18.70 -5.80 9.45
N LEU A 14 -17.42 -6.11 9.16
CA LEU A 14 -16.97 -6.68 7.89
C LEU A 14 -15.95 -7.79 8.13
N ASP A 15 -16.19 -8.98 7.56
CA ASP A 15 -15.34 -10.15 7.79
C ASP A 15 -14.02 -10.13 7.00
N PHE A 16 -14.05 -9.68 5.73
CA PHE A 16 -12.89 -9.72 4.84
C PHE A 16 -12.77 -8.45 4.00
N THR A 17 -11.53 -8.03 3.75
CA THR A 17 -11.22 -6.98 2.80
C THR A 17 -9.83 -7.18 2.19
N PHE A 18 -9.55 -6.48 1.10
CA PHE A 18 -8.20 -6.40 0.53
C PHE A 18 -7.49 -5.15 1.03
N ALA A 19 -6.18 -5.25 1.29
CA ALA A 19 -5.35 -4.10 1.61
C ALA A 19 -3.94 -4.23 1.02
N GLU A 20 -3.39 -3.11 0.53
CA GLU A 20 -1.98 -3.01 0.16
C GLU A 20 -1.13 -2.79 1.40
N SER A 21 0.08 -3.37 1.48
CA SER A 21 1.00 -3.18 2.62
C SER A 21 1.30 -1.70 2.88
N ALA A 22 1.39 -0.89 1.81
CA ALA A 22 1.59 0.55 1.92
C ALA A 22 0.42 1.31 2.56
N ARG A 23 -0.78 0.72 2.64
CA ARG A 23 -1.95 1.37 3.24
C ARG A 23 -1.84 1.45 4.76
N PHE A 24 -1.05 0.58 5.37
CA PHE A 24 -0.81 0.61 6.83
C PHE A 24 0.03 1.82 7.26
N GLN A 25 0.55 2.64 6.34
CA GLN A 25 1.19 3.92 6.64
C GLN A 25 0.32 4.89 7.45
N LEU A 26 -1.00 4.68 7.45
CA LEU A 26 -1.96 5.46 8.22
C LEU A 26 -1.89 5.20 9.72
N PHE A 27 -1.39 4.03 10.11
CA PHE A 27 -1.22 3.62 11.50
C PHE A 27 0.26 3.57 11.88
N TYR A 28 1.12 3.19 10.93
CA TYR A 28 2.56 3.00 11.10
C TYR A 28 3.30 3.76 9.99
N PRO A 29 3.73 5.02 10.19
CA PRO A 29 4.32 5.85 9.15
C PRO A 29 5.45 5.18 8.35
N GLU A 30 6.22 4.31 8.99
CA GLU A 30 7.31 3.53 8.39
C GLU A 30 6.83 2.56 7.27
N ALA A 31 5.56 2.13 7.29
CA ALA A 31 4.97 1.30 6.24
C ALA A 31 4.80 2.03 4.90
N ALA A 32 5.02 3.36 4.86
CA ALA A 32 5.11 4.11 3.61
C ALA A 32 6.21 3.58 2.68
N VAL A 33 7.23 2.89 3.21
CA VAL A 33 8.34 2.30 2.44
C VAL A 33 7.87 1.39 1.30
N PHE A 34 6.73 0.71 1.46
CA PHE A 34 6.16 -0.17 0.43
C PHE A 34 5.63 0.57 -0.80
N ALA A 35 5.38 1.88 -0.72
CA ALA A 35 4.89 2.69 -1.84
C ALA A 35 5.86 3.83 -2.24
N LEU A 36 7.04 3.92 -1.62
CA LEU A 36 8.04 4.87 -2.07
C LEU A 36 8.44 4.54 -3.53
N PRO A 37 8.32 5.51 -4.47
CA PRO A 37 8.59 5.25 -5.88
C PRO A 37 9.98 4.66 -6.08
N TYR A 38 10.05 3.55 -6.81
CA TYR A 38 11.29 2.83 -7.17
C TYR A 38 12.05 2.13 -6.03
N VAL A 39 11.59 2.16 -4.78
CA VAL A 39 12.23 1.44 -3.66
C VAL A 39 12.00 -0.07 -3.77
N ILE A 40 10.74 -0.49 -3.97
CA ILE A 40 10.39 -1.90 -4.19
C ILE A 40 10.52 -2.21 -5.68
N SER A 41 11.57 -2.94 -6.07
CA SER A 41 11.92 -3.14 -7.48
C SER A 41 11.00 -4.11 -8.23
N ASN A 42 10.45 -5.13 -7.54
CA ASN A 42 9.55 -6.12 -8.12
C ASN A 42 8.76 -6.85 -7.02
N TYR A 43 7.85 -7.73 -7.43
CA TYR A 43 7.00 -8.49 -6.50
C TYR A 43 7.79 -9.39 -5.55
N ASN A 44 8.88 -10.03 -6.00
CA ASN A 44 9.70 -10.88 -5.13
C ASN A 44 10.31 -10.07 -3.99
N VAL A 45 10.78 -8.84 -4.26
CA VAL A 45 11.25 -7.92 -3.22
C VAL A 45 10.11 -7.53 -2.27
N ALA A 46 8.89 -7.30 -2.80
CA ALA A 46 7.72 -6.99 -1.98
C ALA A 46 7.33 -8.13 -1.02
N GLN A 47 7.42 -9.39 -1.48
CA GLN A 47 7.16 -10.57 -0.66
C GLN A 47 8.20 -10.72 0.44
N LYS A 48 9.49 -10.65 0.08
CA LYS A 48 10.58 -10.71 1.05
C LYS A 48 10.52 -9.58 2.07
N ALA A 49 10.20 -8.37 1.62
CA ALA A 49 10.06 -7.21 2.50
C ALA A 49 8.97 -7.43 3.56
N LEU A 50 7.85 -8.07 3.20
CA LEU A 50 6.74 -8.31 4.12
C LEU A 50 6.96 -9.53 5.03
N PHE A 51 7.49 -10.65 4.52
CA PHE A 51 7.56 -11.91 5.27
C PHE A 51 8.94 -12.25 5.84
N ASP A 52 10.01 -11.80 5.19
CA ASP A 52 11.38 -12.25 5.51
C ASP A 52 12.19 -11.24 6.31
N THR A 53 11.68 -10.01 6.49
CA THR A 53 12.34 -8.97 7.29
C THR A 53 11.73 -8.85 8.69
N GLU A 54 12.53 -8.41 9.66
CA GLU A 54 12.03 -8.14 11.02
C GLU A 54 11.00 -7.01 11.02
N PHE A 55 11.19 -6.01 10.16
CA PHE A 55 10.21 -4.95 9.94
C PHE A 55 8.85 -5.50 9.48
N GLY A 56 8.83 -6.35 8.44
CA GLY A 56 7.61 -6.92 7.90
C GLY A 56 6.89 -7.84 8.89
N LYS A 57 7.64 -8.70 9.60
CA LYS A 57 7.09 -9.57 10.64
C LYS A 57 6.51 -8.78 11.82
N ASP A 58 7.17 -7.71 12.23
CA ASP A 58 6.66 -6.81 13.28
C ASP A 58 5.40 -6.08 12.83
N LEU A 59 5.35 -5.62 11.58
CA LEU A 59 4.16 -5.01 10.99
C LEU A 59 2.96 -5.96 11.00
N ILE A 60 3.15 -7.23 10.62
CA ILE A 60 2.08 -8.25 10.65
C ILE A 60 1.57 -8.47 12.09
N LYS A 61 2.48 -8.53 13.07
CA LYS A 61 2.11 -8.68 14.50
C LYS A 61 1.34 -7.47 15.02
N LYS A 62 1.73 -6.27 14.62
CA LYS A 62 1.06 -5.01 14.98
C LYS A 62 -0.35 -4.95 14.37
N MET A 63 -0.52 -5.37 13.11
CA MET A 63 -1.83 -5.47 12.47
C MET A 63 -2.79 -6.36 13.26
N ASP A 64 -2.32 -7.52 13.72
CA ASP A 64 -3.11 -8.44 14.53
C ASP A 64 -3.47 -7.83 15.90
N LYS A 65 -2.47 -7.31 16.63
CA LYS A 65 -2.66 -6.80 17.99
C LYS A 65 -3.42 -5.48 18.08
N ASP A 66 -3.11 -4.51 17.22
CA ASP A 66 -3.63 -3.14 17.37
C ASP A 66 -4.89 -2.90 16.52
N LEU A 67 -4.97 -3.58 15.37
CA LEU A 67 -6.06 -3.41 14.41
C LEU A 67 -7.06 -4.57 14.43
N GLY A 68 -6.74 -5.70 15.07
CA GLY A 68 -7.60 -6.89 15.08
C GLY A 68 -7.70 -7.56 13.71
N VAL A 69 -6.69 -7.40 12.86
CA VAL A 69 -6.69 -7.91 11.48
C VAL A 69 -5.62 -8.96 11.29
N THR A 70 -6.04 -10.20 10.99
CA THR A 70 -5.13 -11.29 10.62
C THR A 70 -4.86 -11.28 9.11
N LEU A 71 -3.58 -11.21 8.73
CA LEU A 71 -3.15 -11.35 7.33
C LEU A 71 -3.24 -12.82 6.89
N LEU A 72 -4.13 -13.14 5.94
CA LEU A 72 -4.27 -14.50 5.41
C LEU A 72 -3.24 -14.82 4.32
N SER A 73 -3.07 -13.90 3.36
CA SER A 73 -2.15 -14.08 2.23
C SER A 73 -1.80 -12.73 1.60
N GLN A 74 -0.73 -12.73 0.80
CA GLN A 74 -0.32 -11.60 -0.04
C GLN A 74 -0.38 -12.04 -1.50
N ALA A 75 -0.90 -11.17 -2.36
CA ALA A 75 -0.93 -11.36 -3.80
C ALA A 75 -0.36 -10.12 -4.54
N TYR A 76 0.06 -10.32 -5.79
CA TYR A 76 0.53 -9.25 -6.66
C TYR A 76 -0.66 -8.57 -7.34
N ASN A 77 -0.81 -7.25 -7.13
CA ASN A 77 -1.90 -6.45 -7.70
C ASN A 77 -1.48 -5.60 -8.93
N GLY A 78 -0.34 -5.93 -9.55
CA GLY A 78 0.18 -5.20 -10.71
C GLY A 78 1.03 -3.97 -10.37
N THR A 79 1.99 -3.67 -11.23
CA THR A 79 2.81 -2.45 -11.15
C THR A 79 2.10 -1.30 -11.85
N ARG A 80 1.89 -0.19 -11.14
CA ARG A 80 1.20 0.99 -11.67
C ARG A 80 1.91 1.54 -12.91
N GLN A 81 1.12 1.81 -13.94
CA GLN A 81 1.56 2.50 -15.15
C GLN A 81 0.91 3.89 -15.22
N THR A 82 1.51 4.81 -15.98
CA THR A 82 0.95 6.14 -16.20
C THR A 82 0.35 6.21 -17.60
N THR A 83 -0.97 6.37 -17.68
CA THR A 83 -1.66 6.69 -18.93
C THR A 83 -1.83 8.20 -19.04
N SER A 84 -1.88 8.73 -20.27
CA SER A 84 -2.06 10.16 -20.49
C SER A 84 -2.69 10.42 -21.87
N ASN A 85 -3.27 11.61 -22.06
CA ASN A 85 -3.87 12.02 -23.33
C ASN A 85 -2.84 12.45 -24.40
N ARG A 86 -1.55 12.38 -24.07
CA ARG A 86 -0.42 12.61 -24.98
C ARG A 86 0.70 11.60 -24.74
N ALA A 87 1.65 11.51 -25.68
CA ALA A 87 2.82 10.65 -25.49
C ALA A 87 3.70 11.14 -24.32
N ILE A 88 4.28 10.19 -23.59
CA ILE A 88 5.31 10.41 -22.57
C ILE A 88 6.54 9.62 -23.02
N ASN A 89 7.49 10.28 -23.66
CA ASN A 89 8.70 9.65 -24.18
C ASN A 89 9.89 9.84 -23.23
N SER A 90 9.85 10.89 -22.41
CA SER A 90 10.89 11.24 -21.45
C SER A 90 10.29 11.84 -20.18
N ILE A 91 11.10 11.95 -19.12
CA ILE A 91 10.68 12.62 -17.89
C ILE A 91 10.32 14.10 -18.12
N ALA A 92 10.90 14.75 -19.13
CA ALA A 92 10.57 16.13 -19.48
C ALA A 92 9.11 16.29 -19.89
N ASP A 93 8.52 15.25 -20.49
CA ASP A 93 7.11 15.22 -20.87
C ASP A 93 6.19 15.15 -19.65
N MET A 94 6.67 14.84 -18.45
CA MET A 94 5.85 14.90 -17.24
C MET A 94 5.60 16.35 -16.78
N LYS A 95 6.37 17.32 -17.28
CA LYS A 95 6.22 18.73 -16.91
C LYS A 95 4.86 19.26 -17.37
N ARG A 96 4.13 19.92 -16.46
CA ARG A 96 2.76 20.45 -16.68
C ARG A 96 1.70 19.40 -17.00
N LEU A 97 1.96 18.10 -16.78
CA LEU A 97 0.91 17.07 -16.86
C LEU A 97 -0.05 17.26 -15.67
N LYS A 98 -1.35 17.44 -15.94
CA LYS A 98 -2.38 17.45 -14.88
C LYS A 98 -2.66 16.00 -14.47
N ASN A 99 -1.98 15.54 -13.42
CA ASN A 99 -2.07 14.16 -12.96
C ASN A 99 -3.17 14.00 -11.91
N PHE A 100 -4.12 13.11 -12.20
CA PHE A 100 -5.02 12.60 -11.17
C PHE A 100 -4.28 11.53 -10.35
N VAL A 101 -4.03 11.83 -9.08
CA VAL A 101 -3.40 10.89 -8.14
C VAL A 101 -4.45 10.47 -7.12
N CYS A 102 -4.55 9.16 -6.88
CA CYS A 102 -5.42 8.63 -5.84
C CYS A 102 -4.96 9.15 -4.47
N GLN A 103 -5.88 9.68 -3.67
CA GLN A 103 -5.54 10.21 -2.35
C GLN A 103 -5.17 9.07 -1.39
N MET A 104 -3.91 9.06 -0.98
CA MET A 104 -3.42 8.26 0.14
C MET A 104 -3.66 9.05 1.44
N GLN A 105 -4.93 9.30 1.80
CA GLN A 105 -5.28 10.17 2.93
C GLN A 105 -4.71 9.67 4.27
N GLN A 106 -3.71 10.35 4.82
CA GLN A 106 -3.38 10.37 6.25
C GLN A 106 -4.43 11.20 6.97
N GLN A 107 -5.37 10.55 7.66
CA GLN A 107 -6.22 11.24 8.63
C GLN A 107 -5.47 11.26 9.96
N THR A 108 -4.96 12.44 10.34
CA THR A 108 -4.65 12.79 11.73
C THR A 108 -5.93 12.83 12.56
#